data_AF-I4EWV0-F1
#
_entry.id   AF-I4EWV0-F1
#
_cell.length_a   1.000
_cell.length_b   1.000
_cell.length_c   1.000
_cell.angle_alpha   90.00
_cell.angle_beta   90.00
_cell.angle_gamma   90.00
#
_symmetry.space_group_name_H-M   'P 1'
#
loop_
_entity.id
_entity.type
_entity.pdbx_description
1 polymer ?
#
loop_
_entity_poly.entity_id
_entity_poly.type
_entity_poly.pdbx_seq_one_letter_code
_entity_poly.pdbx_strand_id
1 'polypeptide(L)'
;MTAGTAMCAFPSCDRPVAPPPPTGGRSSYCTRPDHNRTTAFAARRAEAAVRSPTAAATGNAPGHRPPAAETLTEAADRFRHTLLAIEEQVTRAREVLTRAADAELLEVERAAIRTDARREIAEAEQRASLADRVRAVAETATREALEAAARADADAAAARAEAATAREQLTAARDQAEAARETADAAERAAQEARAAADAAGAAAREAEAARQEAERRRAAAVADAGSARGEAARAEEARDRALADAATAQERAAAAEAARDRALETERAARAETEDARAEAARAAGRAEQAEAAVRLETTAAAGRVRAAVARTAEATERARLQEARAERAERQAEESRRDRLRAEEARDRAVAEAAAARADLAAAARARPRRDEGGAVADPPPVEHDPAGPPPAATDGTDASPG
;
A
#
# COMPACT_ATOMS: atom_id res chain seq x y z
N MET A 1 39.72 52.70 113.93
CA MET A 1 39.96 52.33 115.34
C MET A 1 41.04 53.24 115.87
N THR A 2 40.81 53.96 116.97
CA THR A 2 41.84 54.77 117.64
C THR A 2 42.80 53.84 118.37
N ALA A 3 44.04 53.72 117.86
CA ALA A 3 45.07 52.94 118.53
C ALA A 3 45.51 53.68 119.81
N GLY A 4 45.04 53.22 120.97
CA GLY A 4 45.49 53.73 122.26
C GLY A 4 47.01 53.59 122.38
N THR A 5 47.71 54.71 122.61
CA THR A 5 49.17 54.76 122.69
C THR A 5 49.65 54.03 123.94
N ALA A 6 49.97 52.74 123.79
CA ALA A 6 50.59 51.95 124.85
C ALA A 6 51.89 52.62 125.31
N MET A 7 52.09 52.70 126.63
CA MET A 7 53.28 53.30 127.25
C MET A 7 54.41 52.26 127.37
N CYS A 8 55.65 52.71 127.32
CA CYS A 8 56.84 51.88 127.36
C CYS A 8 56.93 51.06 128.67
N ALA A 9 57.07 49.74 128.58
CA ALA A 9 57.10 48.84 129.74
C ALA A 9 58.42 48.88 130.56
N PHE A 10 59.18 49.97 130.48
CA PHE A 10 60.42 50.23 131.20
C PHE A 10 60.13 51.13 132.44
N PRO A 11 60.72 50.87 133.63
CA PRO A 11 60.46 51.68 134.82
C PRO A 11 60.69 53.19 134.60
N SER A 12 59.78 54.03 135.10
CA SER A 12 59.82 55.50 134.96
C SER A 12 59.90 56.02 133.50
N CYS A 13 59.30 55.34 132.52
CA CYS A 13 59.31 55.77 131.11
C CYS A 13 57.94 56.07 130.51
N ASP A 14 57.53 57.34 130.56
CA ASP A 14 56.27 57.82 129.99
C ASP A 14 56.32 58.08 128.47
N ARG A 15 57.18 57.36 127.73
CA ARG A 15 57.22 57.42 126.26
C ARG A 15 56.30 56.36 125.64
N PRO A 16 55.64 56.63 124.50
CA PRO A 16 54.88 55.61 123.79
C PRO A 16 55.79 54.48 123.28
N VAL A 17 55.22 53.27 123.18
CA VAL A 17 55.85 52.10 122.58
C VAL A 17 56.18 52.37 121.11
N ALA A 18 57.32 51.87 120.64
CA ALA A 18 57.74 51.98 119.25
C ALA A 18 56.74 51.26 118.32
N PRO A 19 56.41 51.84 117.14
CA PRO A 19 55.51 51.18 116.18
C PRO A 19 56.05 49.81 115.77
N PRO A 20 55.17 48.82 115.53
CA PRO A 20 55.60 47.46 115.18
C PRO A 20 56.35 47.46 113.83
N PRO A 21 57.49 46.74 113.72
CA PRO A 21 58.18 46.59 112.44
C PRO A 21 57.30 45.81 111.43
N PRO A 22 57.48 46.04 110.11
CA PRO A 22 56.66 45.40 109.07
C PRO A 22 56.78 43.86 109.03
N THR A 23 57.78 43.30 109.73
CA THR A 23 57.99 41.85 109.91
C THR A 23 57.13 41.21 111.01
N GLY A 24 56.15 41.92 111.57
CA GLY A 24 55.06 41.31 112.36
C GLY A 24 55.28 41.18 113.88
N GLY A 25 56.28 41.85 114.44
CA GLY A 25 56.55 41.83 115.89
C GLY A 25 55.77 42.90 116.67
N ARG A 26 55.18 42.55 117.82
CA ARG A 26 54.66 43.55 118.79
C ARG A 26 55.80 44.02 119.71
N SER A 27 56.20 45.28 119.60
CA SER A 27 57.09 45.90 120.60
C SER A 27 56.34 46.12 121.93
N SER A 28 57.09 46.28 123.02
CA SER A 28 56.59 46.74 124.33
C SER A 28 57.42 47.87 124.93
N TYR A 29 58.36 48.41 124.15
CA TYR A 29 59.31 49.45 124.57
C TYR A 29 59.40 50.57 123.53
N CYS A 30 59.83 51.76 123.95
CA CYS A 30 60.02 52.92 123.06
C CYS A 30 61.32 52.80 122.24
N THR A 31 61.58 53.76 121.36
CA THR A 31 62.74 53.78 120.44
C THR A 31 64.11 54.07 121.08
N ARG A 32 64.23 54.06 122.41
CA ARG A 32 65.53 54.19 123.10
C ARG A 32 66.27 52.84 123.09
N PRO A 33 67.57 52.78 122.72
CA PRO A 33 68.33 51.53 122.69
C PRO A 33 68.41 50.85 124.08
N ASP A 34 68.52 51.66 125.13
CA ASP A 34 68.60 51.20 126.52
C ASP A 34 67.25 50.69 127.06
N HIS A 35 66.16 50.80 126.31
CA HIS A 35 64.80 50.42 126.74
C HIS A 35 64.41 49.10 126.07
N ASN A 36 64.85 47.99 126.66
CA ASN A 36 64.59 46.64 126.17
C ASN A 36 64.29 45.67 127.33
N ARG A 37 63.91 44.42 127.03
CA ARG A 37 63.52 43.43 128.06
C ARG A 37 64.64 43.13 129.08
N THR A 38 65.89 43.11 128.63
CA THR A 38 67.05 42.78 129.47
C THR A 38 67.38 43.92 130.44
N THR A 39 67.43 45.16 129.93
CA THR A 39 67.66 46.35 130.76
C THR A 39 66.48 46.65 131.69
N ALA A 40 65.23 46.45 131.23
CA ALA A 40 64.03 46.62 132.05
C ALA A 40 63.89 45.57 133.17
N PHE A 41 64.56 44.41 133.06
CA PHE A 41 64.69 43.44 134.14
C PHE A 41 65.80 43.85 135.12
N ALA A 42 66.96 44.28 134.61
CA ALA A 42 68.05 44.81 135.45
C ALA A 42 67.62 46.02 136.28
N ALA A 43 66.89 46.98 135.68
CA ALA A 43 66.33 48.15 136.37
C ALA A 43 65.37 47.75 137.49
N ARG A 44 64.41 46.85 137.22
CA ARG A 44 63.50 46.32 138.26
C ARG A 44 64.23 45.58 139.38
N ARG A 45 65.31 44.85 139.05
CA ARG A 45 66.15 44.18 140.06
C ARG A 45 66.93 45.18 140.93
N ALA A 46 67.37 46.30 140.36
CA ALA A 46 67.98 47.40 141.12
C ALA A 46 66.96 48.11 142.03
N GLU A 47 65.76 48.44 141.52
CA GLU A 47 64.68 49.00 142.35
C GLU A 47 64.25 48.06 143.49
N ALA A 48 64.21 46.75 143.25
CA ALA A 48 63.94 45.75 144.28
C ALA A 48 65.06 45.64 145.32
N ALA A 49 66.33 45.74 144.89
CA ALA A 49 67.49 45.78 145.80
C ALA A 49 67.51 47.04 146.68
N VAL A 50 66.99 48.17 146.19
CA VAL A 50 66.83 49.42 146.95
C VAL A 50 65.62 49.38 147.90
N ARG A 51 64.66 48.46 147.71
CA ARG A 51 63.46 48.30 148.56
C ARG A 51 63.48 47.09 149.50
N SER A 52 64.65 46.76 150.04
CA SER A 52 64.79 45.72 151.09
C SER A 52 65.27 46.32 152.42
N PRO A 53 64.36 46.84 153.27
CA PRO A 53 64.67 47.17 154.66
C PRO A 53 64.78 45.89 155.51
N THR A 54 65.97 45.61 156.01
CA THR A 54 66.21 44.52 156.98
C THR A 54 65.97 44.96 158.43
N ALA A 55 65.43 44.03 159.22
CA ALA A 55 65.64 43.88 160.67
C ALA A 55 64.96 44.87 161.66
N ALA A 56 65.07 44.52 162.95
CA ALA A 56 64.49 45.11 164.18
C ALA A 56 62.95 45.03 164.28
N ALA A 57 62.29 44.32 165.21
CA ALA A 57 62.56 43.85 166.59
C ALA A 57 62.23 44.86 167.71
N THR A 58 61.86 44.32 168.88
CA THR A 58 61.21 44.98 170.05
C THR A 58 59.79 45.49 169.75
N GLY A 59 58.79 45.41 170.65
CA GLY A 59 58.73 44.77 171.97
C GLY A 59 58.56 45.75 173.12
N ASN A 60 57.46 45.63 173.87
CA ASN A 60 57.37 46.00 175.29
C ASN A 60 56.02 45.54 175.89
N ALA A 61 56.09 44.83 177.02
CA ALA A 61 55.01 44.77 177.99
C ALA A 61 55.36 45.73 179.16
N PRO A 62 54.42 46.52 179.69
CA PRO A 62 54.61 47.19 180.97
C PRO A 62 54.49 46.15 182.10
N GLY A 63 55.53 46.03 182.93
CA GLY A 63 55.65 44.93 183.90
C GLY A 63 54.69 45.03 185.09
N HIS A 64 54.15 43.88 185.49
CA HIS A 64 53.41 43.72 186.75
C HIS A 64 54.41 43.56 187.91
N ARG A 65 54.24 44.31 189.01
CA ARG A 65 55.08 44.21 190.22
C ARG A 65 54.41 43.28 191.24
N PRO A 66 55.10 42.26 191.79
CA PRO A 66 54.69 41.61 193.04
C PRO A 66 54.80 42.60 194.22
N PRO A 67 54.17 42.37 195.40
CA PRO A 67 53.88 41.07 196.03
C PRO A 67 52.40 40.94 196.52
N ALA A 68 51.95 39.93 197.28
CA ALA A 68 52.60 38.81 197.97
C ALA A 68 51.67 37.57 198.04
N ALA A 69 52.24 36.39 198.28
CA ALA A 69 51.54 35.16 198.71
C ALA A 69 50.38 34.66 197.82
N GLU A 70 50.64 34.48 196.52
CA GLU A 70 49.77 33.69 195.63
C GLU A 70 49.77 32.20 196.07
N THR A 71 48.58 31.59 196.15
CA THR A 71 48.38 30.25 196.68
C THR A 71 48.48 29.16 195.61
N LEU A 72 48.72 27.92 196.03
CA LEU A 72 48.79 26.76 195.13
C LEU A 72 47.46 26.53 194.37
N THR A 73 46.35 26.97 194.96
CA THR A 73 45.01 27.03 194.33
C THR A 73 44.99 27.98 193.13
N GLU A 74 45.55 29.18 193.23
CA GLU A 74 45.57 30.16 192.14
C GLU A 74 46.48 29.72 190.98
N ALA A 75 47.59 29.04 191.28
CA ALA A 75 48.40 28.37 190.28
C ALA A 75 47.64 27.26 189.55
N ALA A 76 46.88 26.43 190.28
CA ALA A 76 46.03 25.38 189.70
C ALA A 76 44.86 25.95 188.89
N ASP A 77 44.24 27.04 189.35
CA ASP A 77 43.16 27.74 188.65
C ASP A 77 43.66 28.41 187.36
N ARG A 78 44.84 29.03 187.39
CA ARG A 78 45.53 29.54 186.20
C ARG A 78 45.83 28.41 185.21
N PHE A 79 46.32 27.26 185.69
CA PHE A 79 46.57 26.10 184.84
C PHE A 79 45.27 25.53 184.24
N ARG A 80 44.18 25.45 185.01
CA ARG A 80 42.84 25.09 184.50
C ARG A 80 42.36 26.07 183.44
N HIS A 81 42.55 27.38 183.64
CA HIS A 81 42.19 28.41 182.67
C HIS A 81 43.02 28.30 181.38
N THR A 82 44.32 27.98 181.49
CA THR A 82 45.19 27.72 180.34
C THR A 82 44.80 26.44 179.61
N LEU A 83 44.45 25.35 180.32
CA LEU A 83 43.96 24.12 179.70
C LEU A 83 42.63 24.33 178.97
N LEU A 84 41.68 25.08 179.55
CA LEU A 84 40.43 25.45 178.88
C LEU A 84 40.67 26.34 177.64
N ALA A 85 41.61 27.28 177.73
CA ALA A 85 42.01 28.10 176.57
C ALA A 85 42.68 27.27 175.47
N ILE A 86 43.46 26.24 175.83
CA ILE A 86 44.04 25.28 174.88
C ILE A 86 42.95 24.38 174.27
N GLU A 87 42.00 23.89 175.06
CA GLU A 87 40.86 23.10 174.59
C GLU A 87 40.00 23.90 173.61
N GLU A 88 39.74 25.18 173.91
CA GLU A 88 39.03 26.07 173.00
C GLU A 88 39.85 26.38 171.73
N GLN A 89 41.16 26.62 171.86
CA GLN A 89 42.04 26.81 170.69
C GLN A 89 42.12 25.56 169.81
N VAL A 90 42.19 24.36 170.39
CA VAL A 90 42.17 23.07 169.69
C VAL A 90 40.80 22.84 169.03
N THR A 91 39.70 23.23 169.69
CA THR A 91 38.34 23.15 169.13
C THR A 91 38.19 24.10 167.92
N ARG A 92 38.59 25.38 168.07
CA ARG A 92 38.60 26.35 166.97
C ARG A 92 39.53 25.93 165.82
N ALA A 93 40.71 25.38 166.13
CA ALA A 93 41.63 24.85 165.13
C ALA A 93 41.03 23.64 164.40
N ARG A 94 40.36 22.73 165.12
CA ARG A 94 39.62 21.60 164.54
C ARG A 94 38.49 22.08 163.64
N GLU A 95 37.70 23.08 164.05
CA GLU A 95 36.67 23.66 163.18
C GLU A 95 37.27 24.29 161.91
N VAL A 96 38.39 24.99 162.01
CA VAL A 96 39.07 25.58 160.84
C VAL A 96 39.62 24.49 159.92
N LEU A 97 40.18 23.41 160.46
CA LEU A 97 40.66 22.26 159.69
C LEU A 97 39.51 21.47 159.06
N THR A 98 38.37 21.30 159.73
CA THR A 98 37.17 20.70 159.15
C THR A 98 36.63 21.58 158.02
N ARG A 99 36.45 22.90 158.23
CA ARG A 99 36.02 23.83 157.16
C ARG A 99 36.99 23.87 155.98
N ALA A 100 38.30 23.67 156.21
CA ALA A 100 39.30 23.55 155.16
C ALA A 100 39.16 22.22 154.38
N ALA A 101 38.98 21.09 155.07
CA ALA A 101 38.75 19.80 154.45
C ALA A 101 37.42 19.75 153.66
N ASP A 102 36.36 20.39 154.19
CA ASP A 102 35.09 20.56 153.48
C ASP A 102 35.27 21.41 152.21
N ALA A 103 36.12 22.46 152.25
CA ALA A 103 36.44 23.28 151.09
C ALA A 103 37.31 22.55 150.05
N GLU A 104 38.24 21.70 150.47
CA GLU A 104 39.01 20.82 149.59
C GLU A 104 38.10 19.78 148.92
N LEU A 105 37.18 19.15 149.69
CA LEU A 105 36.17 18.25 149.15
C LEU A 105 35.28 18.94 148.11
N LEU A 106 34.79 20.15 148.40
CA LEU A 106 33.99 20.93 147.46
C LEU A 106 34.75 21.34 146.20
N GLU A 107 36.05 21.66 146.24
CA GLU A 107 36.82 21.88 145.00
C GLU A 107 37.15 20.58 144.26
N VAL A 108 37.27 19.43 144.93
CA VAL A 108 37.36 18.11 144.28
C VAL A 108 36.05 17.75 143.57
N GLU A 109 34.90 17.91 144.22
CA GLU A 109 33.58 17.74 143.60
C GLU A 109 33.38 18.71 142.43
N ARG A 110 33.77 19.98 142.60
CA ARG A 110 33.72 21.00 141.54
C ARG A 110 34.66 20.65 140.38
N ALA A 111 35.82 20.03 140.64
CA ALA A 111 36.73 19.55 139.60
C ALA A 111 36.17 18.33 138.87
N ALA A 112 35.49 17.41 139.56
CA ALA A 112 34.76 16.29 138.96
C ALA A 112 33.63 16.80 138.06
N ILE A 113 32.73 17.64 138.58
CA ILE A 113 31.62 18.26 137.82
C ILE A 113 32.14 19.03 136.60
N ARG A 114 33.25 19.79 136.73
CA ARG A 114 33.90 20.46 135.59
C ARG A 114 34.47 19.48 134.55
N THR A 115 34.84 18.27 134.96
CA THR A 115 35.40 17.24 134.07
C THR A 115 34.29 16.46 133.37
N ASP A 116 33.24 16.07 134.09
CA ASP A 116 32.05 15.45 133.50
C ASP A 116 31.33 16.41 132.54
N ALA A 117 31.11 17.68 132.91
CA ALA A 117 30.52 18.67 132.01
C ALA A 117 31.37 18.90 130.75
N ARG A 118 32.71 18.85 130.84
CA ARG A 118 33.60 18.87 129.66
C ARG A 118 33.46 17.62 128.80
N ARG A 119 33.26 16.44 129.41
CA ARG A 119 33.02 15.18 128.70
C ARG A 119 31.68 15.21 127.98
N GLU A 120 30.61 15.64 128.65
CA GLU A 120 29.27 15.80 128.06
C GLU A 120 29.25 16.80 126.90
N ILE A 121 29.97 17.93 127.02
CA ILE A 121 30.16 18.89 125.92
C ILE A 121 30.89 18.23 124.75
N ALA A 122 32.01 17.53 124.99
CA ALA A 122 32.74 16.84 123.91
C ALA A 122 31.91 15.72 123.25
N GLU A 123 31.13 14.97 124.02
CA GLU A 123 30.19 13.95 123.52
C GLU A 123 29.02 14.57 122.74
N ALA A 124 28.58 15.78 123.10
CA ALA A 124 27.57 16.54 122.34
C ALA A 124 28.14 17.13 121.04
N GLU A 125 29.33 17.73 121.09
CA GLU A 125 30.06 18.25 119.92
C GLU A 125 30.41 17.14 118.93
N GLN A 126 30.83 15.96 119.41
CA GLN A 126 31.07 14.78 118.57
C GLN A 126 29.78 14.31 117.90
N ARG A 127 28.65 14.25 118.62
CA ARG A 127 27.34 13.88 118.04
C ARG A 127 26.84 14.91 117.02
N ALA A 128 27.00 16.21 117.28
CA ALA A 128 26.69 17.26 116.33
C ALA A 128 27.55 17.15 115.06
N SER A 129 28.88 17.01 115.23
CA SER A 129 29.83 16.80 114.12
C SER A 129 29.54 15.54 113.29
N LEU A 130 29.00 14.48 113.89
CA LEU A 130 28.54 13.30 113.17
C LEU A 130 27.23 13.56 112.43
N ALA A 131 26.24 14.21 113.08
CA ALA A 131 24.97 14.55 112.46
C ALA A 131 25.12 15.51 111.26
N ASP A 132 25.98 16.53 111.37
CA ASP A 132 26.25 17.46 110.28
C ASP A 132 27.03 16.81 109.13
N ARG A 133 27.93 15.86 109.41
CA ARG A 133 28.58 15.03 108.36
C ARG A 133 27.57 14.12 107.65
N VAL A 134 26.67 13.48 108.39
CA VAL A 134 25.58 12.68 107.80
C VAL A 134 24.65 13.55 106.95
N ARG A 135 24.32 14.76 107.41
CA ARG A 135 23.53 15.72 106.62
C ARG A 135 24.25 16.15 105.35
N ALA A 136 25.53 16.52 105.43
CA ALA A 136 26.31 16.93 104.26
C ALA A 136 26.47 15.81 103.22
N VAL A 137 26.63 14.56 103.65
CA VAL A 137 26.63 13.39 102.75
C VAL A 137 25.25 13.19 102.11
N ALA A 138 24.16 13.29 102.88
CA ALA A 138 22.80 13.17 102.35
C ALA A 138 22.47 14.29 101.35
N GLU A 139 22.81 15.55 101.65
CA GLU A 139 22.65 16.70 100.74
C GLU A 139 23.47 16.53 99.45
N THR A 140 24.68 15.98 99.54
CA THR A 140 25.54 15.69 98.38
C THR A 140 24.93 14.59 97.51
N ALA A 141 24.55 13.46 98.11
CA ALA A 141 23.89 12.36 97.40
C ALA A 141 22.55 12.77 96.78
N THR A 142 21.75 13.63 97.45
CA THR A 142 20.53 14.21 96.88
C THR A 142 20.85 15.09 95.67
N ARG A 143 21.90 15.92 95.72
CA ARG A 143 22.32 16.75 94.58
C ARG A 143 22.77 15.89 93.40
N GLU A 144 23.64 14.90 93.65
CA GLU A 144 24.13 13.97 92.64
C GLU A 144 22.98 13.18 91.98
N ALA A 145 22.00 12.74 92.76
CA ALA A 145 20.80 12.06 92.25
C ALA A 145 19.90 12.99 91.41
N LEU A 146 19.70 14.24 91.83
CA LEU A 146 18.93 15.24 91.06
C LEU A 146 19.64 15.62 89.76
N GLU A 147 20.97 15.78 89.77
CA GLU A 147 21.75 15.98 88.56
C GLU A 147 21.73 14.76 87.63
N ALA A 148 21.77 13.53 88.17
CA ALA A 148 21.66 12.31 87.39
C ALA A 148 20.28 12.17 86.73
N ALA A 149 19.20 12.51 87.45
CA ALA A 149 17.85 12.59 86.90
C ALA A 149 17.76 13.66 85.79
N ALA A 150 18.26 14.87 86.03
CA ALA A 150 18.25 15.94 85.04
C ALA A 150 19.06 15.61 83.77
N ARG A 151 20.17 14.88 83.90
CA ARG A 151 20.93 14.32 82.75
C ARG A 151 20.09 13.29 82.00
N ALA A 152 19.50 12.32 82.69
CA ALA A 152 18.65 11.29 82.07
C ALA A 152 17.40 11.87 81.37
N ASP A 153 16.76 12.90 81.93
CA ASP A 153 15.63 13.60 81.31
C ASP A 153 16.06 14.38 80.05
N ALA A 154 17.25 14.99 80.07
CA ALA A 154 17.83 15.67 78.91
C ALA A 154 18.21 14.69 77.79
N ASP A 155 18.86 13.57 78.13
CA ASP A 155 19.19 12.48 77.18
C ASP A 155 17.91 11.88 76.57
N ALA A 156 16.89 11.64 77.39
CA ALA A 156 15.59 11.16 76.93
C ALA A 156 14.84 12.21 76.08
N ALA A 157 15.02 13.51 76.33
CA ALA A 157 14.49 14.57 75.47
C ALA A 157 15.21 14.62 74.11
N ALA A 158 16.54 14.53 74.11
CA ALA A 158 17.35 14.47 72.90
C ALA A 158 16.99 13.26 72.02
N ALA A 159 16.95 12.06 72.60
CA ALA A 159 16.57 10.83 71.89
C ALA A 159 15.13 10.89 71.32
N ARG A 160 14.20 11.60 71.99
CA ARG A 160 12.85 11.85 71.47
C ARG A 160 12.83 12.84 70.30
N ALA A 161 13.68 13.87 70.33
CA ALA A 161 13.84 14.82 69.23
C ALA A 161 14.49 14.15 68.00
N GLU A 162 15.57 13.41 68.18
CA GLU A 162 16.22 12.61 67.13
C GLU A 162 15.24 11.61 66.50
N ALA A 163 14.46 10.90 67.32
CA ALA A 163 13.43 9.98 66.84
C ALA A 163 12.27 10.67 66.10
N ALA A 164 11.98 11.96 66.38
CA ALA A 164 11.02 12.74 65.62
C ALA A 164 11.61 13.14 64.26
N THR A 165 12.80 13.74 64.22
CA THR A 165 13.49 14.13 62.98
C THR A 165 13.75 12.91 62.07
N ALA A 166 14.10 11.75 62.62
CA ALA A 166 14.27 10.52 61.83
C ALA A 166 12.94 10.04 61.21
N ARG A 167 11.79 10.27 61.86
CA ARG A 167 10.46 9.97 61.29
C ARG A 167 10.07 10.96 60.21
N GLU A 168 10.34 12.25 60.41
CA GLU A 168 10.11 13.31 59.41
C GLU A 168 10.93 13.05 58.14
N GLN A 169 12.21 12.71 58.29
CA GLN A 169 13.08 12.30 57.18
C GLN A 169 12.58 11.04 56.47
N LEU A 170 12.11 10.03 57.22
CA LEU A 170 11.55 8.80 56.63
C LEU A 170 10.24 9.04 55.88
N THR A 171 9.39 9.95 56.35
CA THR A 171 8.18 10.37 55.62
C THR A 171 8.57 11.14 54.36
N ALA A 172 9.39 12.18 54.47
CA ALA A 172 9.85 12.95 53.30
C ALA A 172 10.54 12.07 52.23
N ALA A 173 11.30 11.05 52.63
CA ALA A 173 11.92 10.08 51.72
C ALA A 173 10.90 9.14 51.05
N ARG A 174 9.77 8.83 51.72
CA ARG A 174 8.65 8.09 51.11
C ARG A 174 7.89 8.96 50.12
N ASP A 175 7.54 10.18 50.52
CA ASP A 175 6.82 11.14 49.66
C ASP A 175 7.62 11.43 48.37
N GLN A 176 8.94 11.59 48.47
CA GLN A 176 9.85 11.70 47.33
C GLN A 176 9.89 10.43 46.47
N ALA A 177 9.89 9.24 47.08
CA ALA A 177 9.89 7.98 46.34
C ALA A 177 8.54 7.68 45.67
N GLU A 178 7.43 8.18 46.22
CA GLU A 178 6.09 8.10 45.64
C GLU A 178 5.95 9.07 44.46
N ALA A 179 6.29 10.35 44.63
CA ALA A 179 6.32 11.32 43.54
C ALA A 179 7.26 10.91 42.39
N ALA A 180 8.39 10.26 42.70
CA ALA A 180 9.30 9.71 41.69
C ALA A 180 8.67 8.54 40.90
N ARG A 181 7.84 7.70 41.54
CA ARG A 181 7.07 6.64 40.87
C ARG A 181 5.95 7.23 40.02
N GLU A 182 5.16 8.17 40.54
CA GLU A 182 4.12 8.85 39.75
C GLU A 182 4.70 9.50 38.49
N THR A 183 5.89 10.12 38.60
CA THR A 183 6.64 10.70 37.49
C THR A 183 7.12 9.64 36.49
N ALA A 184 7.64 8.50 36.98
CA ALA A 184 8.06 7.38 36.13
C ALA A 184 6.88 6.73 35.39
N ASP A 185 5.77 6.47 36.08
CA ASP A 185 4.56 5.91 35.51
C ASP A 185 3.92 6.87 34.49
N ALA A 186 3.99 8.18 34.74
CA ALA A 186 3.55 9.20 33.77
C ALA A 186 4.45 9.25 32.53
N ALA A 187 5.77 9.13 32.70
CA ALA A 187 6.71 9.03 31.60
C ALA A 187 6.53 7.72 30.80
N GLU A 188 6.21 6.60 31.44
CA GLU A 188 5.90 5.36 30.74
C GLU A 188 4.59 5.47 29.95
N ARG A 189 3.51 6.00 30.54
CA ARG A 189 2.25 6.27 29.81
C ARG A 189 2.49 7.15 28.58
N ALA A 190 3.21 8.26 28.73
CA ALA A 190 3.55 9.13 27.60
C ALA A 190 4.40 8.41 26.53
N ALA A 191 5.30 7.50 26.93
CA ALA A 191 6.09 6.70 25.99
C ALA A 191 5.25 5.61 25.29
N GLN A 192 4.26 5.02 25.96
CA GLN A 192 3.29 4.09 25.37
C GLN A 192 2.37 4.80 24.36
N GLU A 193 1.83 5.97 24.73
CA GLU A 193 1.02 6.84 23.86
C GLU A 193 1.81 7.28 22.61
N ALA A 194 3.07 7.71 22.78
CA ALA A 194 3.93 8.10 21.66
C ALA A 194 4.22 6.93 20.70
N ARG A 195 4.37 5.70 21.20
CA ARG A 195 4.50 4.50 20.36
C ARG A 195 3.22 4.20 19.61
N ALA A 196 2.06 4.20 20.29
CA ALA A 196 0.77 3.97 19.65
C ALA A 196 0.46 5.02 18.55
N ALA A 197 0.82 6.29 18.78
CA ALA A 197 0.73 7.34 17.77
C ALA A 197 1.66 7.11 16.58
N ALA A 198 2.90 6.67 16.81
CA ALA A 198 3.85 6.32 15.74
C ALA A 198 3.39 5.10 14.92
N ASP A 199 2.86 4.06 15.57
CA ASP A 199 2.32 2.87 14.90
C ASP A 199 1.07 3.20 14.07
N ALA A 200 0.18 4.05 14.59
CA ALA A 200 -0.98 4.57 13.86
C ALA A 200 -0.58 5.42 12.64
N ALA A 201 0.40 6.33 12.80
CA ALA A 201 0.96 7.10 11.69
C ALA A 201 1.62 6.19 10.64
N GLY A 202 2.34 5.16 11.08
CA GLY A 202 2.93 4.14 10.20
C GLY A 202 1.88 3.31 9.46
N ALA A 203 0.74 3.01 10.08
CA ALA A 203 -0.39 2.34 9.43
C ALA A 203 -1.03 3.24 8.37
N ALA A 204 -1.36 4.49 8.72
CA ALA A 204 -1.92 5.47 7.78
C ALA A 204 -0.99 5.75 6.59
N ALA A 205 0.33 5.80 6.82
CA ALA A 205 1.32 5.94 5.74
C ALA A 205 1.32 4.75 4.78
N ARG A 206 1.20 3.51 5.28
CA ARG A 206 1.09 2.29 4.46
C ARG A 206 -0.23 2.25 3.67
N GLU A 207 -1.34 2.66 4.28
CA GLU A 207 -2.65 2.74 3.62
C GLU A 207 -2.65 3.80 2.50
N ALA A 208 -2.13 5.00 2.78
CA ALA A 208 -1.99 6.06 1.78
C ALA A 208 -1.09 5.65 0.60
N GLU A 209 -0.04 4.86 0.86
CA GLU A 209 0.83 4.31 -0.18
C GLU A 209 0.13 3.22 -1.00
N ALA A 210 -0.57 2.29 -0.37
CA ALA A 210 -1.38 1.29 -1.06
C ALA A 210 -2.47 1.94 -1.94
N ALA A 211 -3.10 3.02 -1.46
CA ALA A 211 -4.07 3.82 -2.20
C ALA A 211 -3.44 4.56 -3.40
N ARG A 212 -2.22 5.10 -3.27
CA ARG A 212 -1.46 5.68 -4.39
C ARG A 212 -1.18 4.64 -5.47
N GLN A 213 -0.64 3.47 -5.10
CA GLN A 213 -0.34 2.39 -6.04
C GLN A 213 -1.61 1.84 -6.71
N GLU A 214 -2.74 1.79 -5.99
CA GLU A 214 -4.03 1.41 -6.55
C GLU A 214 -4.56 2.46 -7.55
N ALA A 215 -4.43 3.76 -7.25
CA ALA A 215 -4.77 4.81 -8.19
C ALA A 215 -3.88 4.80 -9.44
N GLU A 216 -2.60 4.45 -9.29
CA GLU A 216 -1.66 4.27 -10.40
C GLU A 216 -2.01 3.05 -11.26
N ARG A 217 -2.30 1.89 -10.66
CA ARG A 217 -2.80 0.69 -11.37
C ARG A 217 -4.07 1.00 -12.18
N ARG A 218 -5.03 1.73 -11.61
CA ARG A 218 -6.26 2.15 -12.32
C ARG A 218 -5.97 3.11 -13.47
N ARG A 219 -5.00 4.03 -13.33
CA ARG A 219 -4.56 4.90 -14.42
C ARG A 219 -3.88 4.11 -15.55
N ALA A 220 -3.01 3.16 -15.21
CA ALA A 220 -2.35 2.29 -16.18
C ALA A 220 -3.35 1.43 -16.95
N ALA A 221 -4.34 0.83 -16.25
CA ALA A 221 -5.45 0.10 -16.87
C ALA A 221 -6.25 1.00 -17.83
N ALA A 222 -6.73 2.16 -17.37
CA ALA A 222 -7.50 3.08 -18.22
C ALA A 222 -6.72 3.58 -19.45
N VAL A 223 -5.38 3.74 -19.35
CA VAL A 223 -4.52 4.06 -20.49
C VAL A 223 -4.38 2.89 -21.46
N ALA A 224 -4.30 1.65 -20.96
CA ALA A 224 -4.28 0.44 -21.78
C ALA A 224 -5.63 0.19 -22.48
N ASP A 225 -6.76 0.35 -21.77
CA ASP A 225 -8.12 0.24 -22.30
C ASP A 225 -8.35 1.29 -23.40
N ALA A 226 -7.98 2.55 -23.15
CA ALA A 226 -8.00 3.60 -24.17
C ALA A 226 -7.02 3.33 -25.33
N GLY A 227 -5.97 2.55 -25.10
CA GLY A 227 -5.10 2.01 -26.15
C GLY A 227 -5.82 0.99 -27.03
N SER A 228 -6.45 -0.02 -26.41
CA SER A 228 -7.21 -1.07 -27.13
C SER A 228 -8.36 -0.46 -27.93
N ALA A 229 -9.18 0.39 -27.31
CA ALA A 229 -10.29 1.07 -27.98
C ALA A 229 -9.84 1.90 -29.20
N ARG A 230 -8.68 2.57 -29.14
CA ARG A 230 -8.10 3.26 -30.31
C ARG A 230 -7.60 2.29 -31.38
N GLY A 231 -6.98 1.17 -30.99
CA GLY A 231 -6.57 0.11 -31.91
C GLY A 231 -7.74 -0.68 -32.51
N GLU A 232 -8.88 -0.75 -31.84
CA GLU A 232 -10.14 -1.31 -32.35
C GLU A 232 -10.83 -0.34 -33.31
N ALA A 233 -10.90 0.94 -32.97
CA ALA A 233 -11.40 1.99 -33.86
C ALA A 233 -10.59 2.07 -35.17
N ALA A 234 -9.25 2.04 -35.07
CA ALA A 234 -8.38 2.02 -36.24
C ALA A 234 -8.59 0.77 -37.12
N ARG A 235 -8.70 -0.43 -36.52
CA ARG A 235 -8.99 -1.66 -37.27
C ARG A 235 -10.39 -1.67 -37.89
N ALA A 236 -11.37 -1.03 -37.26
CA ALA A 236 -12.71 -0.84 -37.80
C ALA A 236 -12.73 0.15 -38.98
N GLU A 237 -11.92 1.20 -38.91
CA GLU A 237 -11.69 2.16 -40.01
C GLU A 237 -10.98 1.48 -41.18
N GLU A 238 -9.89 0.74 -40.95
CA GLU A 238 -9.22 -0.09 -41.96
C GLU A 238 -10.16 -1.15 -42.59
N ALA A 239 -11.12 -1.67 -41.83
CA ALA A 239 -12.11 -2.63 -42.33
C ALA A 239 -13.19 -1.95 -43.17
N ARG A 240 -13.67 -0.77 -42.75
CA ARG A 240 -14.58 0.09 -43.53
C ARG A 240 -13.95 0.47 -44.87
N ASP A 241 -12.71 0.92 -44.86
CA ASP A 241 -12.05 1.45 -46.05
C ASP A 241 -11.69 0.34 -47.06
N ARG A 242 -11.35 -0.86 -46.56
CA ARG A 242 -11.30 -2.07 -47.41
C ARG A 242 -12.66 -2.42 -48.00
N ALA A 243 -13.74 -2.44 -47.20
CA ALA A 243 -15.08 -2.73 -47.70
C ALA A 243 -15.56 -1.70 -48.74
N LEU A 244 -15.15 -0.43 -48.63
CA LEU A 244 -15.41 0.60 -49.64
C LEU A 244 -14.59 0.35 -50.93
N ALA A 245 -13.32 -0.04 -50.82
CA ALA A 245 -12.49 -0.39 -51.97
C ALA A 245 -12.98 -1.68 -52.69
N ASP A 246 -13.41 -2.69 -51.92
CA ASP A 246 -14.03 -3.92 -52.45
C ASP A 246 -15.36 -3.60 -53.15
N ALA A 247 -16.18 -2.70 -52.58
CA ALA A 247 -17.43 -2.26 -53.19
C ALA A 247 -17.20 -1.47 -54.49
N ALA A 248 -16.20 -0.57 -54.53
CA ALA A 248 -15.80 0.12 -55.75
C ALA A 248 -15.30 -0.87 -56.82
N THR A 249 -14.45 -1.81 -56.44
CA THR A 249 -13.96 -2.90 -57.33
C THR A 249 -15.13 -3.76 -57.85
N ALA A 250 -16.15 -4.01 -57.04
CA ALA A 250 -17.35 -4.73 -57.47
C ALA A 250 -18.22 -3.91 -58.44
N GLN A 251 -18.33 -2.59 -58.25
CA GLN A 251 -19.01 -1.69 -59.17
C GLN A 251 -18.28 -1.58 -60.52
N GLU A 252 -16.96 -1.48 -60.51
CA GLU A 252 -16.14 -1.51 -61.74
C GLU A 252 -16.31 -2.83 -62.51
N ARG A 253 -16.31 -3.97 -61.80
CA ARG A 253 -16.58 -5.28 -62.41
C ARG A 253 -17.99 -5.40 -62.96
N ALA A 254 -18.99 -4.84 -62.27
CA ALA A 254 -20.36 -4.80 -62.77
C ALA A 254 -20.45 -3.96 -64.05
N ALA A 255 -19.95 -2.73 -64.04
CA ALA A 255 -19.93 -1.86 -65.22
C ALA A 255 -19.13 -2.47 -66.40
N ALA A 256 -18.01 -3.15 -66.13
CA ALA A 256 -17.25 -3.87 -67.14
C ALA A 256 -18.01 -5.08 -67.71
N ALA A 257 -18.78 -5.80 -66.89
CA ALA A 257 -19.64 -6.91 -67.31
C ALA A 257 -20.86 -6.41 -68.11
N GLU A 258 -21.46 -5.28 -67.74
CA GLU A 258 -22.51 -4.64 -68.52
C GLU A 258 -21.99 -4.16 -69.88
N ALA A 259 -20.86 -3.45 -69.90
CA ALA A 259 -20.21 -3.07 -71.16
C ALA A 259 -19.79 -4.28 -72.02
N ALA A 260 -19.49 -5.43 -71.41
CA ALA A 260 -19.23 -6.68 -72.14
C ALA A 260 -20.52 -7.33 -72.68
N ARG A 261 -21.62 -7.33 -71.91
CA ARG A 261 -22.96 -7.74 -72.35
C ARG A 261 -23.44 -6.88 -73.51
N ASP A 262 -23.25 -5.58 -73.42
CA ASP A 262 -23.76 -4.63 -74.41
C ASP A 262 -22.96 -4.75 -75.73
N ARG A 263 -21.63 -4.91 -75.65
CA ARG A 263 -20.82 -5.32 -76.81
C ARG A 263 -21.25 -6.68 -77.39
N ALA A 264 -21.59 -7.65 -76.55
CA ALA A 264 -22.07 -8.95 -77.02
C ALA A 264 -23.41 -8.82 -77.77
N LEU A 265 -24.34 -8.01 -77.25
CA LEU A 265 -25.61 -7.67 -77.92
C LEU A 265 -25.41 -6.89 -79.22
N GLU A 266 -24.39 -6.03 -79.30
CA GLU A 266 -23.99 -5.37 -80.55
C GLU A 266 -23.45 -6.38 -81.57
N THR A 267 -22.58 -7.32 -81.17
CA THR A 267 -22.12 -8.40 -82.05
C THR A 267 -23.24 -9.36 -82.46
N GLU A 268 -24.22 -9.61 -81.59
CA GLU A 268 -25.41 -10.41 -81.92
C GLU A 268 -26.30 -9.69 -82.94
N ARG A 269 -26.48 -8.36 -82.81
CA ARG A 269 -27.20 -7.53 -83.79
C ARG A 269 -26.46 -7.47 -85.13
N ALA A 270 -25.14 -7.32 -85.13
CA ALA A 270 -24.31 -7.35 -86.33
C ALA A 270 -24.41 -8.71 -87.04
N ALA A 271 -24.21 -9.82 -86.31
CA ALA A 271 -24.36 -11.17 -86.85
C ALA A 271 -25.79 -11.42 -87.36
N ARG A 272 -26.84 -10.90 -86.70
CA ARG A 272 -28.21 -10.97 -87.22
C ARG A 272 -28.36 -10.25 -88.55
N ALA A 273 -27.89 -8.99 -88.64
CA ALA A 273 -27.91 -8.23 -89.89
C ALA A 273 -27.14 -8.96 -91.00
N GLU A 274 -25.94 -9.49 -90.73
CA GLU A 274 -25.17 -10.32 -91.66
C GLU A 274 -25.95 -11.57 -92.12
N THR A 275 -26.68 -12.25 -91.22
CA THR A 275 -27.53 -13.38 -91.62
C THR A 275 -28.78 -12.97 -92.39
N GLU A 276 -29.31 -11.76 -92.17
CA GLU A 276 -30.45 -11.21 -92.92
C GLU A 276 -30.02 -10.76 -94.33
N ASP A 277 -28.86 -10.11 -94.46
CA ASP A 277 -28.24 -9.80 -95.75
C ASP A 277 -27.86 -11.07 -96.51
N ALA A 278 -27.26 -12.06 -95.85
CA ALA A 278 -26.96 -13.36 -96.45
C ALA A 278 -28.23 -14.12 -96.88
N ARG A 279 -29.34 -14.02 -96.13
CA ARG A 279 -30.65 -14.54 -96.55
C ARG A 279 -31.22 -13.78 -97.73
N ALA A 280 -31.10 -12.44 -97.75
CA ALA A 280 -31.55 -11.62 -98.86
C ALA A 280 -30.70 -11.86 -100.13
N GLU A 281 -29.39 -12.12 -99.99
CA GLU A 281 -28.53 -12.54 -101.10
C GLU A 281 -28.84 -13.97 -101.56
N ALA A 282 -29.06 -14.92 -100.65
CA ALA A 282 -29.50 -16.27 -100.99
C ALA A 282 -30.87 -16.27 -101.70
N ALA A 283 -31.82 -15.44 -101.28
CA ALA A 283 -33.09 -15.25 -101.97
C ALA A 283 -32.91 -14.62 -103.37
N ARG A 284 -32.01 -13.64 -103.51
CA ARG A 284 -31.62 -13.08 -104.81
C ARG A 284 -30.88 -14.11 -105.69
N ALA A 285 -30.15 -15.06 -105.11
CA ALA A 285 -29.52 -16.15 -105.84
C ALA A 285 -30.54 -17.22 -106.27
N ALA A 286 -31.49 -17.58 -105.41
CA ALA A 286 -32.59 -18.48 -105.73
C ALA A 286 -33.45 -17.91 -106.86
N GLY A 287 -33.85 -16.63 -106.79
CA GLY A 287 -34.59 -15.97 -107.87
C GLY A 287 -33.84 -15.94 -109.21
N ARG A 288 -32.50 -15.80 -109.19
CA ARG A 288 -31.66 -15.95 -110.41
C ARG A 288 -31.64 -17.39 -110.92
N ALA A 289 -31.61 -18.39 -110.04
CA ALA A 289 -31.66 -19.80 -110.42
C ALA A 289 -33.02 -20.19 -111.02
N GLU A 290 -34.13 -19.74 -110.43
CA GLU A 290 -35.48 -19.94 -110.95
C GLU A 290 -35.67 -19.27 -112.32
N GLN A 291 -35.14 -18.06 -112.51
CA GLN A 291 -35.14 -17.36 -113.81
C GLN A 291 -34.31 -18.12 -114.86
N ALA A 292 -33.14 -18.65 -114.50
CA ALA A 292 -32.33 -19.48 -115.38
C ALA A 292 -33.04 -20.81 -115.72
N GLU A 293 -33.70 -21.44 -114.76
CA GLU A 293 -34.45 -22.68 -115.00
C GLU A 293 -35.70 -22.44 -115.88
N ALA A 294 -36.39 -21.32 -115.70
CA ALA A 294 -37.48 -20.88 -116.56
C ALA A 294 -37.00 -20.62 -118.00
N ALA A 295 -35.84 -19.98 -118.17
CA ALA A 295 -35.21 -19.77 -119.48
C ALA A 295 -34.85 -21.13 -120.16
N VAL A 296 -34.24 -22.06 -119.42
CA VAL A 296 -33.94 -23.43 -119.94
C VAL A 296 -35.22 -24.19 -120.31
N ARG A 297 -36.30 -24.08 -119.53
CA ARG A 297 -37.61 -24.68 -119.84
C ARG A 297 -38.23 -24.07 -121.11
N LEU A 298 -38.06 -22.76 -121.34
CA LEU A 298 -38.46 -22.07 -122.58
C LEU A 298 -37.62 -22.51 -123.78
N GLU A 299 -36.29 -22.63 -123.65
CA GLU A 299 -35.44 -23.14 -124.73
C GLU A 299 -35.74 -24.61 -125.06
N THR A 300 -36.00 -25.44 -124.05
CA THR A 300 -36.33 -26.86 -124.22
C THR A 300 -37.67 -27.05 -124.93
N THR A 301 -38.68 -26.24 -124.59
CA THR A 301 -39.98 -26.25 -125.29
C THR A 301 -39.87 -25.71 -126.72
N ALA A 302 -39.07 -24.65 -126.95
CA ALA A 302 -38.77 -24.15 -128.30
C ALA A 302 -38.01 -25.19 -129.14
N ALA A 303 -37.05 -25.92 -128.56
CA ALA A 303 -36.35 -27.02 -129.23
C ALA A 303 -37.30 -28.18 -129.58
N ALA A 304 -38.17 -28.59 -128.64
CA ALA A 304 -39.20 -29.59 -128.89
C ALA A 304 -40.24 -29.14 -129.94
N GLY A 305 -40.45 -27.83 -130.12
CA GLY A 305 -41.21 -27.25 -131.23
C GLY A 305 -40.47 -27.40 -132.56
N ARG A 306 -39.19 -27.03 -132.61
CA ARG A 306 -38.33 -27.17 -133.81
C ARG A 306 -38.22 -28.61 -134.28
N VAL A 307 -38.06 -29.58 -133.37
CA VAL A 307 -38.03 -31.02 -133.68
C VAL A 307 -39.37 -31.50 -134.26
N ARG A 308 -40.51 -31.15 -133.64
CA ARG A 308 -41.83 -31.54 -134.16
C ARG A 308 -42.11 -30.95 -135.55
N ALA A 309 -41.72 -29.69 -135.79
CA ALA A 309 -41.81 -29.07 -137.11
C ALA A 309 -40.88 -29.73 -138.16
N ALA A 310 -39.72 -30.28 -137.75
CA ALA A 310 -38.85 -31.05 -138.64
C ALA A 310 -39.45 -32.41 -139.01
N VAL A 311 -39.99 -33.14 -138.03
CA VAL A 311 -40.64 -34.46 -138.24
C VAL A 311 -41.89 -34.34 -139.13
N ALA A 312 -42.69 -33.28 -138.97
CA ALA A 312 -43.83 -33.03 -139.85
C ALA A 312 -43.39 -32.85 -141.32
N ARG A 313 -42.33 -32.06 -141.56
CA ARG A 313 -41.80 -31.83 -142.91
C ARG A 313 -41.20 -33.08 -143.56
N THR A 314 -40.53 -33.96 -142.79
CA THR A 314 -40.00 -35.22 -143.34
C THR A 314 -41.10 -36.25 -143.62
N ALA A 315 -42.15 -36.32 -142.79
CA ALA A 315 -43.32 -37.14 -143.09
C ALA A 315 -44.01 -36.69 -144.38
N GLU A 316 -44.27 -35.39 -144.53
CA GLU A 316 -44.95 -34.83 -145.71
C GLU A 316 -44.10 -34.90 -147.00
N ALA A 317 -42.77 -34.89 -146.89
CA ALA A 317 -41.86 -35.17 -148.00
C ALA A 317 -41.87 -36.67 -148.39
N THR A 318 -41.92 -37.57 -147.40
CA THR A 318 -41.97 -39.03 -147.62
C THR A 318 -43.25 -39.44 -148.32
N GLU A 319 -44.39 -38.87 -147.94
CA GLU A 319 -45.68 -39.19 -148.57
C GLU A 319 -45.76 -38.63 -150.00
N ARG A 320 -45.17 -37.45 -150.26
CA ARG A 320 -45.01 -36.92 -151.62
C ARG A 320 -44.12 -37.78 -152.51
N ALA A 321 -43.06 -38.38 -151.96
CA ALA A 321 -42.21 -39.33 -152.69
C ALA A 321 -42.99 -40.60 -153.08
N ARG A 322 -43.68 -41.24 -152.13
CA ARG A 322 -44.54 -42.41 -152.38
C ARG A 322 -45.62 -42.15 -153.44
N LEU A 323 -46.21 -40.94 -153.45
CA LEU A 323 -47.21 -40.55 -154.44
C LEU A 323 -46.63 -40.28 -155.84
N GLN A 324 -45.32 -40.02 -155.98
CA GLN A 324 -44.64 -40.03 -157.28
C GLN A 324 -44.24 -41.44 -157.70
N GLU A 325 -43.70 -42.24 -156.79
CA GLU A 325 -43.33 -43.65 -157.01
C GLU A 325 -44.53 -44.47 -157.49
N ALA A 326 -45.66 -44.38 -156.79
CA ALA A 326 -46.93 -44.99 -157.18
C ALA A 326 -47.60 -44.36 -158.43
N ARG A 327 -47.01 -43.33 -159.05
CA ARG A 327 -47.37 -42.84 -160.40
C ARG A 327 -46.40 -43.38 -161.45
N ALA A 328 -45.11 -43.43 -161.14
CA ALA A 328 -44.09 -44.04 -162.00
C ALA A 328 -44.41 -45.52 -162.28
N GLU A 329 -44.65 -46.34 -161.25
CA GLU A 329 -45.00 -47.77 -161.45
C GLU A 329 -46.30 -47.99 -162.26
N ARG A 330 -47.20 -47.00 -162.32
CA ARG A 330 -48.42 -47.08 -163.13
C ARG A 330 -48.15 -46.72 -164.59
N ALA A 331 -47.30 -45.72 -164.85
CA ALA A 331 -46.82 -45.41 -166.19
C ALA A 331 -45.97 -46.55 -166.78
N GLU A 332 -45.09 -47.16 -165.97
CA GLU A 332 -44.27 -48.29 -166.40
C GLU A 332 -45.10 -49.53 -166.73
N ARG A 333 -46.06 -49.91 -165.88
CA ARG A 333 -46.96 -51.05 -166.16
C ARG A 333 -47.79 -50.83 -167.44
N GLN A 334 -48.31 -49.62 -167.68
CA GLN A 334 -48.98 -49.30 -168.95
C GLN A 334 -48.03 -49.33 -170.16
N ALA A 335 -46.78 -48.87 -170.01
CA ALA A 335 -45.79 -48.93 -171.09
C ALA A 335 -45.34 -50.37 -171.40
N GLU A 336 -45.27 -51.25 -170.39
CA GLU A 336 -44.92 -52.66 -170.57
C GLU A 336 -46.08 -53.47 -171.17
N GLU A 337 -47.30 -53.23 -170.73
CA GLU A 337 -48.52 -53.83 -171.27
C GLU A 337 -48.72 -53.44 -172.74
N SER A 338 -48.56 -52.15 -173.08
CA SER A 338 -48.61 -51.67 -174.46
C SER A 338 -47.50 -52.26 -175.36
N ARG A 339 -46.31 -52.55 -174.80
CA ARG A 339 -45.26 -53.31 -175.53
C ARG A 339 -45.66 -54.77 -175.77
N ARG A 340 -46.29 -55.43 -174.79
CA ARG A 340 -46.74 -56.83 -174.90
C ARG A 340 -47.87 -56.97 -175.92
N ASP A 341 -48.82 -56.03 -175.95
CA ASP A 341 -49.88 -56.01 -176.97
C ASP A 341 -49.37 -55.66 -178.36
N ARG A 342 -48.37 -54.78 -178.47
CA ARG A 342 -47.70 -54.52 -179.75
C ARG A 342 -46.97 -55.76 -180.28
N LEU A 343 -46.26 -56.50 -179.42
CA LEU A 343 -45.62 -57.77 -179.78
C LEU A 343 -46.66 -58.83 -180.19
N ARG A 344 -47.78 -58.97 -179.46
CA ARG A 344 -48.90 -59.84 -179.85
C ARG A 344 -49.48 -59.47 -181.22
N ALA A 345 -49.65 -58.18 -181.50
CA ALA A 345 -50.15 -57.69 -182.78
C ALA A 345 -49.15 -57.93 -183.92
N GLU A 346 -47.85 -57.76 -183.69
CA GLU A 346 -46.80 -58.04 -184.66
C GLU A 346 -46.68 -59.56 -184.92
N GLU A 347 -46.71 -60.41 -183.89
CA GLU A 347 -46.77 -61.88 -184.04
C GLU A 347 -48.05 -62.39 -184.74
N ALA A 348 -49.20 -61.75 -184.49
CA ALA A 348 -50.46 -62.09 -185.15
C ALA A 348 -50.44 -61.66 -186.62
N ARG A 349 -49.87 -60.50 -186.93
CA ARG A 349 -49.69 -60.03 -188.30
C ARG A 349 -48.71 -60.91 -189.07
N ASP A 350 -47.60 -61.33 -188.45
CA ASP A 350 -46.59 -62.13 -189.12
C ASP A 350 -47.06 -63.60 -189.30
N ARG A 351 -47.90 -64.12 -188.40
CA ARG A 351 -48.70 -65.34 -188.65
C ARG A 351 -49.67 -65.17 -189.82
N ALA A 352 -50.46 -64.10 -189.85
CA ALA A 352 -51.37 -63.82 -190.95
C ALA A 352 -50.64 -63.61 -192.30
N VAL A 353 -49.41 -63.07 -192.28
CA VAL A 353 -48.55 -62.95 -193.48
C VAL A 353 -48.00 -64.31 -193.91
N ALA A 354 -47.61 -65.19 -192.98
CA ALA A 354 -47.19 -66.56 -193.30
C ALA A 354 -48.34 -67.40 -193.86
N GLU A 355 -49.53 -67.33 -193.26
CA GLU A 355 -50.75 -68.00 -193.75
C GLU A 355 -51.18 -67.44 -195.11
N ALA A 356 -51.14 -66.12 -195.29
CA ALA A 356 -51.40 -65.48 -196.58
C ALA A 356 -50.27 -65.66 -197.61
N ALA A 357 -49.10 -66.19 -197.23
CA ALA A 357 -48.04 -66.62 -198.14
C ALA A 357 -48.26 -68.08 -198.57
N ALA A 358 -48.61 -68.97 -197.64
CA ALA A 358 -49.01 -70.35 -197.92
C ALA A 358 -50.23 -70.38 -198.88
N ALA A 359 -51.30 -69.65 -198.55
CA ALA A 359 -52.48 -69.54 -199.41
C ALA A 359 -52.16 -68.95 -200.81
N ARG A 360 -51.11 -68.11 -200.93
CA ARG A 360 -50.64 -67.60 -202.23
C ARG A 360 -49.77 -68.59 -203.01
N ALA A 361 -49.07 -69.51 -202.35
CA ALA A 361 -48.40 -70.62 -203.02
C ALA A 361 -49.42 -71.60 -203.63
N ASP A 362 -50.47 -71.94 -202.88
CA ASP A 362 -51.53 -72.84 -203.36
C ASP A 362 -52.36 -72.20 -204.49
N LEU A 363 -52.73 -70.91 -204.36
CA LEU A 363 -53.42 -70.17 -205.42
C LEU A 363 -52.58 -70.00 -206.70
N ALA A 364 -51.25 -69.95 -206.59
CA ALA A 364 -50.37 -69.88 -207.75
C ALA A 364 -50.32 -71.20 -208.56
N ALA A 365 -50.61 -72.35 -207.93
CA ALA A 365 -50.58 -73.66 -208.58
C ALA A 365 -51.88 -74.00 -209.36
N ALA A 366 -53.04 -73.53 -208.89
CA ALA A 366 -54.35 -74.02 -209.35
C ALA A 366 -55.22 -72.98 -210.09
N ALA A 367 -54.70 -71.80 -210.43
CA ALA A 367 -55.38 -70.77 -211.23
C ALA A 367 -55.56 -71.12 -212.73
N ARG A 368 -55.94 -72.39 -213.03
CA ARG A 368 -56.41 -72.87 -214.34
C ARG A 368 -57.88 -73.33 -214.32
N ALA A 369 -58.65 -72.99 -213.28
CA ALA A 369 -60.08 -73.23 -213.20
C ALA A 369 -60.89 -72.01 -212.70
N ARG A 370 -62.13 -71.93 -213.18
CA ARG A 370 -63.27 -71.05 -212.83
C ARG A 370 -63.97 -71.55 -211.51
N PRO A 371 -65.05 -70.92 -210.99
CA PRO A 371 -65.61 -69.55 -211.12
C PRO A 371 -66.22 -68.93 -209.81
N ARG A 372 -66.82 -67.72 -209.91
CA ARG A 372 -68.09 -67.22 -209.26
C ARG A 372 -68.33 -67.22 -207.71
N ARG A 373 -68.90 -66.09 -207.22
CA ARG A 373 -69.95 -65.94 -206.16
C ARG A 373 -69.56 -66.30 -204.70
N ASP A 374 -70.24 -65.90 -203.61
CA ASP A 374 -71.29 -64.88 -203.29
C ASP A 374 -71.20 -64.54 -201.75
N GLU A 375 -71.89 -63.47 -201.30
CA GLU A 375 -72.56 -63.18 -199.98
C GLU A 375 -72.05 -63.68 -198.57
N GLY A 376 -72.24 -62.83 -197.52
CA GLY A 376 -72.90 -63.26 -196.25
C GLY A 376 -72.27 -62.99 -194.84
N GLY A 377 -72.99 -62.23 -193.96
CA GLY A 377 -72.87 -62.23 -192.46
C GLY A 377 -71.64 -61.54 -191.80
N ALA A 378 -71.50 -61.34 -190.46
CA ALA A 378 -72.38 -61.37 -189.26
C ALA A 378 -71.55 -60.95 -187.98
N VAL A 379 -72.00 -60.61 -186.73
CA VAL A 379 -73.23 -60.07 -186.06
C VAL A 379 -72.92 -59.70 -184.56
N ALA A 380 -73.57 -58.66 -183.98
CA ALA A 380 -73.84 -58.33 -182.53
C ALA A 380 -72.74 -57.85 -181.51
N ASP A 381 -73.03 -56.69 -180.85
CA ASP A 381 -73.21 -56.36 -179.38
C ASP A 381 -72.37 -57.01 -178.23
N PRO A 382 -72.31 -56.48 -176.95
CA PRO A 382 -73.15 -55.45 -176.26
C PRO A 382 -72.42 -54.37 -175.35
N PRO A 383 -73.14 -53.45 -174.64
CA PRO A 383 -72.62 -52.45 -173.62
C PRO A 383 -72.86 -52.94 -172.13
N PRO A 384 -73.07 -52.16 -171.00
CA PRO A 384 -73.05 -50.69 -170.64
C PRO A 384 -72.46 -50.30 -169.20
N VAL A 385 -72.82 -49.11 -168.62
CA VAL A 385 -72.99 -48.72 -167.14
C VAL A 385 -72.05 -47.68 -166.40
N GLU A 386 -72.67 -46.57 -165.91
CA GLU A 386 -72.59 -45.66 -164.70
C GLU A 386 -71.33 -45.10 -163.91
N HIS A 387 -71.55 -43.87 -163.36
CA HIS A 387 -71.31 -43.33 -161.98
C HIS A 387 -70.19 -42.28 -161.60
N ASP A 388 -70.35 -41.70 -160.38
CA ASP A 388 -69.99 -40.35 -159.84
C ASP A 388 -68.96 -40.46 -158.65
N PRO A 389 -68.55 -39.45 -157.80
CA PRO A 389 -68.74 -37.97 -157.80
C PRO A 389 -67.55 -37.04 -157.34
N ALA A 390 -67.78 -35.72 -157.46
CA ALA A 390 -67.40 -34.57 -156.56
C ALA A 390 -65.95 -34.00 -156.35
N GLY A 391 -65.82 -32.68 -156.63
CA GLY A 391 -64.86 -31.69 -156.03
C GLY A 391 -63.43 -31.63 -156.61
N PRO A 392 -62.63 -30.54 -156.47
CA PRO A 392 -62.79 -29.23 -155.77
C PRO A 392 -62.76 -28.05 -156.82
N PRO A 393 -62.25 -26.79 -156.61
CA PRO A 393 -61.75 -26.03 -155.44
C PRO A 393 -62.23 -24.56 -155.31
N PRO A 394 -61.78 -23.81 -154.28
CA PRO A 394 -61.79 -22.35 -154.24
C PRO A 394 -60.37 -21.69 -154.25
N ALA A 395 -60.33 -20.47 -154.76
CA ALA A 395 -59.30 -19.43 -154.57
C ALA A 395 -59.89 -18.35 -153.62
N ALA A 396 -59.20 -17.35 -153.04
CA ALA A 396 -57.78 -17.07 -152.73
C ALA A 396 -57.74 -15.80 -151.82
N THR A 397 -56.54 -15.27 -151.54
CA THR A 397 -56.21 -13.88 -151.10
C THR A 397 -56.65 -13.36 -149.71
N ASP A 398 -55.66 -12.72 -149.06
CA ASP A 398 -55.67 -11.50 -148.22
C ASP A 398 -56.44 -11.45 -146.87
N GLY A 399 -55.91 -10.61 -145.96
CA GLY A 399 -56.62 -10.17 -144.74
C GLY A 399 -55.75 -9.95 -143.49
N THR A 400 -55.26 -8.74 -143.29
CA THR A 400 -54.98 -8.15 -141.95
C THR A 400 -56.26 -8.18 -141.08
N ASP A 401 -56.22 -8.18 -139.74
CA ASP A 401 -55.80 -7.02 -138.93
C ASP A 401 -55.49 -7.37 -137.44
N ALA A 402 -55.48 -6.35 -136.57
CA ALA A 402 -54.76 -6.30 -135.29
C ALA A 402 -55.51 -6.77 -134.01
N SER A 403 -54.70 -6.77 -132.94
CA SER A 403 -54.96 -6.62 -131.50
C SER A 403 -56.12 -5.70 -131.05
N PRO A 404 -56.46 -5.62 -129.73
CA PRO A 404 -56.34 -6.61 -128.64
C PRO A 404 -57.63 -6.71 -127.78
N GLY A 405 -57.57 -7.50 -126.70
CA GLY A 405 -58.46 -7.44 -125.53
C GLY A 405 -57.72 -7.88 -124.28
#